data_AF-A0A530AKB0-F1
#
_entry.id   AF-A0A530AKB0-F1
#
_cell.length_a   1.000
_cell.length_b   1.000
_cell.length_c   1.000
_cell.angle_alpha   90.00
_cell.angle_beta   90.00
_cell.angle_gamma   90.00
#
_symmetry.space_group_name_H-M   'P 1'
#
loop_
_entity.id
_entity.type
_entity.pdbx_description
1 polymer ?
#
loop_
_entity_poly.entity_id
_entity_poly.type
_entity_poly.pdbx_seq_one_letter_code
_entity_poly.pdbx_strand_id
1 'polypeptide(L)' 'MADPSRVLYASEPRLDVAEFRRVLVESGLGETRPIDDEARLKRMLDNA' A
#
# COMPACT_ATOMS: atom_id res chain seq x y z
N MET A 1 -14.89 -20.20 -19.96
CA MET A 1 -13.79 -19.35 -19.46
C MET A 1 -14.42 -18.04 -19.08
N ALA A 2 -14.53 -17.72 -17.79
CA ALA A 2 -15.07 -16.42 -17.37
C ALA A 2 -14.07 -15.36 -17.83
N ASP A 3 -14.55 -14.34 -18.56
CA ASP A 3 -13.77 -13.13 -18.79
C ASP A 3 -13.21 -12.65 -17.45
N PRO A 4 -11.91 -12.39 -17.32
CA PRO A 4 -11.38 -11.83 -16.08
C PRO A 4 -12.05 -10.48 -15.90
N SER A 5 -13.01 -10.42 -14.98
CA SER A 5 -13.68 -9.20 -14.56
C SER A 5 -12.62 -8.12 -14.42
N ARG A 6 -12.74 -7.04 -15.20
CA ARG A 6 -11.76 -5.94 -15.23
C ARG A 6 -11.40 -5.54 -13.82
N VAL A 7 -10.15 -5.74 -13.42
CA VAL A 7 -9.63 -5.26 -12.14
C VAL A 7 -9.47 -3.76 -12.25
N LEU A 8 -10.23 -3.01 -11.46
CA LEU A 8 -10.15 -1.56 -11.38
C LEU A 8 -9.17 -1.18 -10.29
N TYR A 9 -8.16 -0.40 -10.65
CA TYR A 9 -7.22 0.20 -9.71
C TYR A 9 -7.62 1.65 -9.47
N ALA A 10 -7.62 2.07 -8.21
CA ALA A 10 -7.91 3.44 -7.80
C ALA A 10 -7.03 3.80 -6.60
N SER A 11 -6.65 5.08 -6.50
CA SER A 11 -5.94 5.59 -5.32
C SER A 11 -6.91 5.71 -4.15
N GLU A 12 -6.45 5.37 -2.94
CA GLU A 12 -7.21 5.52 -1.70
C GLU A 12 -6.72 6.76 -0.93
N PRO A 13 -7.29 7.96 -1.16
CA PRO A 13 -6.76 9.22 -0.62
C PRO A 13 -6.93 9.37 0.90
N ARG A 14 -7.66 8.45 1.55
CA ARG A 14 -7.88 8.43 3.01
C ARG A 14 -7.09 7.32 3.70
N LEU A 15 -6.23 6.61 2.97
CA LEU A 15 -5.40 5.56 3.53
C LEU A 15 -4.37 6.18 4.47
N ASP A 16 -4.42 5.78 5.73
CA ASP A 16 -3.47 6.24 6.74
C ASP A 16 -2.13 5.48 6.64
N VAL A 17 -1.06 6.08 7.13
CA VAL A 17 0.29 5.49 7.13
C VAL A 17 0.32 4.19 7.92
N ALA A 18 -0.42 4.09 9.03
CA ALA A 18 -0.50 2.87 9.83
C ALA A 18 -1.16 1.72 9.07
N GLU A 19 -2.25 2.00 8.34
CA GLU A 19 -2.93 1.01 7.50
C GLU A 19 -2.05 0.59 6.32
N PHE A 20 -1.37 1.56 5.67
CA PHE A 20 -0.40 1.25 4.62
C PHE A 20 0.75 0.37 5.10
N ARG A 21 1.32 0.68 6.28
CA ARG A 21 2.34 -0.16 6.93
C ARG A 21 1.82 -1.57 7.16
N ARG A 22 0.61 -1.69 7.69
CA ARG A 22 -0.02 -2.98 7.99
C ARG A 22 -0.17 -3.82 6.72
N VAL A 23 -0.68 -3.24 5.63
CA VAL A 23 -0.79 -3.92 4.32
C VAL A 23 0.57 -4.39 3.82
N LEU A 24 1.63 -3.57 3.95
CA LEU A 24 2.99 -3.98 3.56
C LEU A 24 3.47 -5.19 4.37
N VAL A 25 3.22 -5.21 5.68
CA VAL A 25 3.58 -6.34 6.55
C VAL A 25 2.77 -7.59 6.21
N GLU A 26 1.44 -7.47 6.10
CA GLU A 26 0.54 -8.59 5.81
C GLU A 26 0.80 -9.19 4.41
N SER A 27 1.28 -8.37 3.47
CA SER A 27 1.64 -8.83 2.11
C SER A 27 3.06 -9.38 1.99
N GLY A 28 3.86 -9.38 3.07
CA GLY A 28 5.28 -9.76 3.05
C GLY A 28 6.21 -8.73 2.40
N LEU A 29 5.69 -7.60 1.91
CA LEU A 29 6.50 -6.50 1.37
C LEU A 29 7.27 -5.75 2.46
N GLY A 30 6.90 -5.94 3.73
CA GLY A 30 7.56 -5.34 4.88
C GLY A 30 9.05 -5.71 5.02
N GLU A 31 9.49 -6.82 4.43
CA GLU A 31 10.91 -7.23 4.46
C GLU A 31 11.80 -6.38 3.55
N THR A 32 11.23 -5.77 2.50
CA THR A 32 11.98 -4.97 1.51
C THR A 32 11.68 -3.48 1.58
N ARG A 33 10.67 -3.09 2.36
CA ARG A 33 10.20 -1.71 2.51
C ARG A 33 10.57 -1.15 3.88
N PRO A 34 10.74 0.18 3.99
CA PRO A 34 11.08 0.84 5.25
C PRO A 34 9.84 0.94 6.16
N ILE A 35 9.31 -0.18 6.65
CA ILE A 35 8.09 -0.22 7.47
C ILE A 35 8.24 0.45 8.84
N ASP A 36 9.47 0.65 9.32
CA ASP A 36 9.75 1.33 10.58
C ASP A 36 9.93 2.85 10.42
N ASP A 37 10.00 3.34 9.18
CA ASP A 37 10.20 4.76 8.88
C ASP A 37 8.88 5.40 8.42
N GLU A 38 8.06 5.80 9.39
CA GLU A 38 6.73 6.37 9.15
C GLU A 38 6.76 7.59 8.22
N ALA A 39 7.78 8.46 8.36
CA ALA A 39 7.95 9.63 7.51
C ALA A 39 8.17 9.24 6.03
N ARG A 40 8.96 8.19 5.78
CA ARG A 40 9.18 7.65 4.44
C ARG A 40 7.94 6.95 3.89
N LEU A 41 7.20 6.21 4.70
CA LEU A 41 5.91 5.63 4.30
C LEU A 41 4.89 6.70 3.93
N LYS A 42 4.82 7.79 4.70
CA LYS A 42 3.96 8.94 4.38
C LYS A 42 4.31 9.57 3.04
N ARG A 43 5.61 9.73 2.74
CA ARG A 43 6.05 10.22 1.42
C ARG A 43 5.67 9.25 0.29
N MET A 44 5.74 7.94 0.53
CA MET A 44 5.31 6.95 -0.46
C MET A 44 3.80 7.06 -0.76
N LEU A 45 2.97 7.28 0.27
CA LEU A 45 1.53 7.50 0.09
C LEU A 45 1.22 8.82 -0.62
N ASP A 46 1.94 9.89 -0.31
CA ASP A 46 1.75 11.21 -0.91
C ASP A 46 2.12 11.24 -2.42
N ASN A 47 2.94 10.29 -2.87
CA ASN A 47 3.40 10.18 -4.26
C ASN A 47 2.73 9.02 -5.04
N ALA A 48 1.67 8.40 -4.49
CA ALA A 48 0.99 7.22 -5.06
C ALA A 48 -0.05 7.55 -6.13
#